data_AF-A0A812PT16-F1
#
_entry.id   AF-A0A812PT16-F1
#
_cell.length_a   1.000
_cell.length_b   1.000
_cell.length_c   1.000
_cell.angle_alpha   90.00
_cell.angle_beta   90.00
_cell.angle_gamma   90.00
#
_symmetry.space_group_name_H-M   'P 1'
#
loop_
_entity.id
_entity.type
_entity.pdbx_description
1 polymer ?
#
loop_
_entity_poly.entity_id
_entity_poly.type
_entity_poly.pdbx_seq_one_letter_code
_entity_poly.pdbx_strand_id
1 'polypeptide(L)'
;MAKGKLSRQRSRASAGAGEAPARGRESLASRLRASVAHGWSVVNANIDQLKLTLQSLQDRWDVHGQGIWAVEAFLTSSWCRRILILFPALHPWRALALFSMFTPHCVRVALLDMKIMSAAAANAVFFQSTAQPQDVDPRCAKPQDMLIRVVTAFTVGVVTALLGDVLIVVLLLIQRRRVVEREEWTPAQISQQRRRWFWRRCLFWAIWIPHKCVCVLYVSVFLASVTLLDAQKWLESTAVSLLQDCFLKPFCVAALLGILSSLFLACMPRVKEKVRAEWLKEEEAEEHGEEVSKPNMYTTADTRVFDDSDSSPEDAIEVQSVASHDVRAREFCAVLPGAPQENVTSAKD
;
A
#
# COMPACT_ATOMS: atom_id res chain seq x y z
N MET A 1 -0.91 -56.46 35.24
CA MET A 1 -0.70 -57.66 34.39
C MET A 1 -1.60 -57.57 33.16
N ALA A 2 -1.05 -57.29 31.99
CA ALA A 2 -1.73 -57.49 30.70
C ALA A 2 -0.65 -57.66 29.62
N LYS A 3 -0.47 -58.90 29.14
CA LYS A 3 0.49 -59.26 28.08
C LYS A 3 -0.16 -59.02 26.72
N GLY A 4 0.25 -57.98 26.01
CA GLY A 4 -0.11 -57.74 24.61
C GLY A 4 0.97 -58.26 23.66
N LYS A 5 0.75 -59.44 23.08
CA LYS A 5 1.47 -59.94 21.90
C LYS A 5 1.07 -59.08 20.69
N LEU A 6 2.02 -58.53 19.95
CA LEU A 6 1.77 -58.16 18.55
C LEU A 6 2.98 -58.47 17.66
N SER A 7 2.62 -59.29 16.68
CA SER A 7 3.31 -59.90 15.56
C SER A 7 4.38 -59.06 14.87
N ARG A 8 5.54 -59.69 14.75
CA ARG A 8 6.70 -59.35 13.93
C ARG A 8 6.39 -59.65 12.46
N GLN A 9 6.02 -58.64 11.67
CA GLN A 9 5.80 -58.78 10.22
C GLN A 9 7.10 -58.47 9.48
N ARG A 10 7.74 -59.53 8.99
CA ARG A 10 9.03 -59.53 8.29
C ARG A 10 8.76 -59.31 6.80
N SER A 11 8.69 -58.05 6.37
CA SER A 11 8.61 -57.72 4.94
C SER A 11 9.96 -57.94 4.26
N ARG A 12 9.94 -58.77 3.22
CA ARG A 12 11.05 -59.13 2.35
C ARG A 12 11.60 -57.90 1.64
N ALA A 13 12.89 -57.66 1.81
CA ALA A 13 13.69 -56.79 0.94
C ALA A 13 13.79 -57.44 -0.44
N SER A 14 13.10 -56.86 -1.42
CA SER A 14 13.35 -57.07 -2.84
C SER A 14 14.51 -56.14 -3.23
N ALA A 15 15.67 -56.73 -3.46
CA ALA A 15 16.82 -56.06 -4.04
C ALA A 15 16.55 -55.85 -5.54
N GLY A 16 15.94 -54.71 -5.87
CA GLY A 16 15.86 -54.21 -7.23
C GLY A 16 17.20 -53.63 -7.65
N ALA A 17 17.77 -54.17 -8.72
CA ALA A 17 19.00 -53.70 -9.35
C ALA A 17 18.86 -52.21 -9.72
N GLY A 18 19.75 -51.39 -9.17
CA GLY A 18 19.80 -49.96 -9.42
C GLY A 18 20.30 -49.65 -10.82
N GLU A 19 19.39 -49.36 -11.75
CA GLU A 19 19.69 -48.51 -12.89
C GLU A 19 20.01 -47.11 -12.35
N ALA A 20 21.27 -46.71 -12.48
CA ALA A 20 21.71 -45.37 -12.13
C ALA A 20 20.94 -44.36 -13.01
N PRO A 21 20.11 -43.47 -12.42
CA PRO A 21 19.33 -42.53 -13.21
C PRO A 21 20.31 -41.60 -13.91
N ALA A 22 20.27 -41.63 -15.24
CA ALA A 22 20.97 -40.70 -16.11
C ALA A 22 20.63 -39.29 -15.63
N ARG A 23 21.59 -38.67 -14.94
CA ARG A 23 21.50 -37.30 -14.43
C ARG A 23 21.51 -36.38 -15.64
N GLY A 24 20.34 -36.21 -16.24
CA GLY A 24 20.10 -35.31 -17.35
C GLY A 24 20.63 -33.95 -16.94
N ARG A 25 21.62 -33.46 -17.69
CA ARG A 25 22.02 -32.04 -17.66
C ARG A 25 20.82 -31.26 -18.18
N GLU A 26 19.83 -31.04 -17.32
CA GLU A 26 18.84 -30.01 -17.53
C GLU A 26 19.63 -28.72 -17.71
N SER A 27 19.59 -28.19 -18.92
CA SER A 27 20.38 -27.03 -19.27
C SER A 27 20.00 -25.89 -18.34
N LEU A 28 20.98 -25.12 -17.89
CA LEU A 28 20.76 -23.97 -17.01
C LEU A 28 19.68 -23.02 -17.55
N ALA A 29 19.49 -23.02 -18.88
CA ALA A 29 18.42 -22.32 -19.58
C ALA A 29 17.01 -22.84 -19.26
N SER A 30 16.77 -24.15 -19.06
CA SER A 30 15.44 -24.66 -18.67
C SER A 30 15.06 -24.23 -17.26
N ARG A 31 16.02 -24.23 -16.33
CA ARG A 31 15.83 -23.77 -14.94
C ARG A 31 15.55 -22.26 -14.90
N LEU A 32 16.27 -21.48 -15.70
CA LEU A 32 16.02 -20.04 -15.82
C LEU A 32 14.64 -19.74 -16.44
N ARG A 33 14.26 -20.42 -17.54
CA ARG A 33 12.92 -20.24 -18.14
C ARG A 33 11.80 -20.62 -17.18
N ALA A 34 11.94 -21.73 -16.45
CA ALA A 34 10.96 -22.14 -15.44
C ALA A 34 10.84 -21.09 -14.32
N SER A 35 11.96 -20.53 -13.86
CA SER A 35 11.98 -19.49 -12.84
C SER A 35 11.35 -18.18 -13.34
N VAL A 36 11.60 -17.79 -14.59
CA VAL A 36 11.03 -16.58 -15.21
C VAL A 36 9.53 -16.77 -15.47
N ALA A 37 9.10 -17.92 -15.99
CA ALA A 37 7.70 -18.22 -16.23
C ALA A 37 6.89 -18.27 -14.92
N HIS A 38 7.47 -18.84 -13.85
CA HIS A 38 6.87 -18.80 -12.51
C HIS A 38 6.83 -17.37 -11.95
N GLY A 39 7.87 -16.56 -12.19
CA GLY A 39 7.84 -15.14 -11.82
C GLY A 39 6.74 -14.38 -12.54
N TRP A 40 6.59 -14.60 -13.85
CA TRP A 40 5.58 -13.96 -14.68
C TRP A 40 4.15 -14.35 -14.31
N SER A 41 3.89 -15.63 -14.01
CA SER A 41 2.57 -16.07 -13.56
C SER A 41 2.20 -15.49 -12.19
N VAL A 42 3.17 -15.34 -11.29
CA VAL A 42 2.98 -14.64 -10.01
C VAL A 42 2.67 -13.15 -10.23
N VAL A 43 3.35 -12.50 -11.18
CA VAL A 43 3.06 -11.10 -11.54
C VAL A 43 1.66 -10.94 -12.14
N ASN A 44 1.27 -11.78 -13.11
CA ASN A 44 -0.07 -11.71 -13.70
C ASN A 44 -1.17 -12.01 -12.67
N ALA A 45 -0.99 -13.05 -11.84
CA ALA A 45 -1.91 -13.33 -10.74
C ALA A 45 -2.01 -12.14 -9.77
N ASN A 46 -0.90 -11.43 -9.53
CA ASN A 46 -0.90 -10.22 -8.73
C ASN A 46 -1.57 -9.03 -9.43
N ILE A 47 -1.53 -8.90 -10.77
CA ILE A 47 -2.23 -7.85 -11.53
C ILE A 47 -3.74 -8.05 -11.49
N ASP A 48 -4.22 -9.26 -11.66
CA ASP A 48 -5.66 -9.54 -11.50
C ASP A 48 -6.08 -9.33 -10.04
N GLN A 49 -5.21 -9.70 -9.10
CA GLN A 49 -5.40 -9.33 -7.70
C GLN A 49 -5.36 -7.83 -7.47
N LEU A 50 -4.58 -7.07 -8.27
CA LEU A 50 -4.41 -5.61 -8.21
C LEU A 50 -5.72 -4.92 -8.63
N LYS A 51 -6.34 -5.38 -9.72
CA LYS A 51 -7.69 -4.97 -10.15
C LYS A 51 -8.74 -5.26 -9.09
N LEU A 52 -8.75 -6.48 -8.56
CA LEU A 52 -9.64 -6.86 -7.47
C LEU A 52 -9.36 -6.03 -6.19
N THR A 53 -8.14 -5.54 -5.97
CA THR A 53 -7.87 -4.58 -4.88
C THR A 53 -8.30 -3.17 -5.18
N LEU A 54 -8.19 -2.70 -6.41
CA LEU A 54 -8.69 -1.38 -6.72
C LEU A 54 -10.19 -1.35 -6.46
N GLN A 55 -10.86 -2.47 -6.75
CA GLN A 55 -12.23 -2.72 -6.31
C GLN A 55 -12.36 -2.86 -4.79
N SER A 56 -11.53 -3.65 -4.09
CA SER A 56 -11.67 -3.75 -2.62
C SER A 56 -11.23 -2.51 -1.83
N LEU A 57 -10.41 -1.63 -2.43
CA LEU A 57 -10.05 -0.31 -1.90
C LEU A 57 -11.17 0.69 -2.15
N GLN A 58 -11.93 0.49 -3.23
CA GLN A 58 -13.25 1.11 -3.42
C GLN A 58 -14.20 0.67 -2.30
N ASP A 59 -14.24 -0.62 -1.96
CA ASP A 59 -15.12 -1.15 -0.89
C ASP A 59 -14.66 -0.71 0.52
N ARG A 60 -13.35 -0.56 0.76
CA ARG A 60 -12.80 -0.09 2.04
C ARG A 60 -12.91 1.42 2.28
N TRP A 61 -13.53 2.16 1.37
CA TRP A 61 -13.93 3.54 1.64
C TRP A 61 -15.12 3.64 2.60
N ASP A 62 -15.60 2.51 3.12
CA ASP A 62 -16.52 2.41 4.26
C ASP A 62 -15.87 2.76 5.60
N VAL A 63 -15.57 4.05 5.76
CA VAL A 63 -15.69 4.73 7.03
C VAL A 63 -17.17 5.18 7.11
N HIS A 64 -18.08 4.23 7.38
CA HIS A 64 -19.53 4.33 7.12
C HIS A 64 -20.16 5.69 7.50
N GLY A 65 -19.82 6.30 8.64
CA GLY A 65 -20.40 7.59 9.02
C GLY A 65 -19.95 8.82 8.21
N GLN A 66 -18.69 8.85 7.76
CA GLN A 66 -18.18 9.96 6.92
C GLN A 66 -18.35 9.70 5.42
N GLY A 67 -18.41 8.42 5.03
CA GLY A 67 -18.61 7.98 3.65
C GLY A 67 -19.99 8.41 3.11
N ILE A 68 -21.05 8.16 3.87
CA ILE A 68 -22.43 8.46 3.44
C ILE A 68 -22.60 9.96 3.17
N TRP A 69 -22.19 10.82 4.12
CA TRP A 69 -22.24 12.27 3.94
C TRP A 69 -21.40 12.75 2.75
N ALA A 70 -20.21 12.17 2.54
CA ALA A 70 -19.37 12.50 1.40
C ALA A 70 -20.02 12.08 0.07
N VAL A 71 -20.65 10.91 0.02
CA VAL A 71 -21.37 10.39 -1.16
C VAL A 71 -22.60 11.24 -1.45
N GLU A 72 -23.43 11.57 -0.45
CA GLU A 72 -24.59 12.43 -0.64
C GLU A 72 -24.18 13.83 -1.08
N ALA A 73 -23.18 14.42 -0.42
CA ALA A 73 -22.61 15.70 -0.84
C ALA A 73 -22.06 15.64 -2.27
N PHE A 74 -21.46 14.52 -2.68
CA PHE A 74 -20.97 14.31 -4.04
C PHE A 74 -22.11 14.18 -5.07
N LEU A 75 -23.14 13.38 -4.79
CA LEU A 75 -24.26 13.13 -5.70
C LEU A 75 -25.15 14.37 -5.89
N THR A 76 -25.30 15.20 -4.85
CA THR A 76 -26.12 16.41 -4.87
C THR A 76 -25.38 17.65 -5.37
N SER A 77 -24.04 17.65 -5.35
CA SER A 77 -23.25 18.82 -5.70
C SER A 77 -23.09 19.08 -7.19
N SER A 78 -22.76 20.33 -7.53
CA SER A 78 -22.37 20.76 -8.87
C SER A 78 -21.00 20.19 -9.26
N TRP A 79 -20.70 20.18 -10.57
CA TRP A 79 -19.45 19.62 -11.10
C TRP A 79 -18.19 20.20 -10.43
N CYS A 80 -18.12 21.52 -10.22
CA CYS A 80 -16.98 22.15 -9.53
C CYS A 80 -16.81 21.61 -8.11
N ARG A 81 -17.92 21.49 -7.36
CA ARG A 81 -17.89 21.05 -5.96
C ARG A 81 -17.52 19.57 -5.86
N ARG A 82 -17.89 18.73 -6.83
CA ARG A 82 -17.38 17.35 -6.96
C ARG A 82 -15.87 17.29 -7.11
N ILE A 83 -15.29 18.15 -7.96
CA ILE A 83 -13.83 18.25 -8.13
C ILE A 83 -13.18 18.66 -6.81
N LEU A 84 -13.74 19.65 -6.10
CA LEU A 84 -13.22 20.10 -4.80
C LEU A 84 -13.34 19.03 -3.70
N ILE A 85 -14.33 18.15 -3.76
CA ILE A 85 -14.46 16.98 -2.86
C ILE A 85 -13.44 15.90 -3.21
N LEU A 86 -13.24 15.62 -4.51
CA LEU A 86 -12.31 14.58 -4.98
C LEU A 86 -10.83 14.96 -4.87
N PHE A 87 -10.48 16.23 -5.06
CA PHE A 87 -9.10 16.71 -5.02
C PHE A 87 -8.35 16.32 -3.73
N PRO A 88 -8.87 16.61 -2.52
CA PRO A 88 -8.21 16.21 -1.29
C PRO A 88 -8.16 14.68 -1.12
N ALA A 89 -9.16 13.95 -1.61
CA ALA A 89 -9.20 12.49 -1.55
C ALA A 89 -8.07 11.83 -2.35
N LEU A 90 -7.67 12.47 -3.46
CA LEU A 90 -6.59 12.02 -4.34
C LEU A 90 -5.22 12.56 -3.96
N HIS A 91 -5.14 13.47 -3.00
CA HIS A 91 -3.90 14.14 -2.66
C HIS A 91 -2.92 13.17 -1.95
N PRO A 92 -1.70 12.96 -2.48
CA PRO A 92 -0.80 11.92 -1.99
C PRO A 92 -0.39 12.11 -0.52
N TRP A 93 -0.37 13.36 -0.04
CA TRP A 93 -0.06 13.67 1.36
C TRP A 93 -1.18 13.25 2.32
N ARG A 94 -2.45 13.28 1.89
CA ARG A 94 -3.53 12.73 2.72
C ARG A 94 -3.38 11.23 2.88
N ALA A 95 -2.95 10.52 1.82
CA ALA A 95 -2.64 9.10 1.92
C ALA A 95 -1.49 8.79 2.91
N LEU A 96 -0.59 9.74 3.19
CA LEU A 96 0.43 9.62 4.24
C LEU A 96 -0.11 9.90 5.64
N ALA A 97 -1.07 10.83 5.76
CA ALA A 97 -1.66 11.20 7.04
C ALA A 97 -2.69 10.17 7.53
N LEU A 98 -3.47 9.57 6.64
CA LEU A 98 -4.52 8.61 7.01
C LEU A 98 -3.92 7.38 7.68
N PHE A 99 -4.32 7.07 8.91
CA PHE A 99 -3.85 5.86 9.57
C PHE A 99 -4.39 4.63 8.85
N SER A 100 -3.51 3.86 8.20
CA SER A 100 -3.87 2.57 7.62
C SER A 100 -3.36 1.46 8.50
N MET A 101 -4.25 0.61 9.00
CA MET A 101 -3.88 -0.62 9.74
C MET A 101 -3.03 -1.57 8.89
N PHE A 102 -3.10 -1.47 7.56
CA PHE A 102 -2.47 -2.41 6.63
C PHE A 102 -1.07 -1.98 6.19
N THR A 103 -0.80 -0.67 6.17
CA THR A 103 0.46 -0.13 5.68
C THR A 103 1.13 0.73 6.76
N PRO A 104 2.25 0.26 7.35
CA PRO A 104 2.93 1.01 8.40
C PRO A 104 3.42 2.36 7.88
N HIS A 105 3.40 3.39 8.73
CA HIS A 105 3.78 4.75 8.36
C HIS A 105 5.17 4.82 7.71
N CYS A 106 6.15 4.09 8.25
CA CYS A 106 7.52 4.06 7.70
C CYS A 106 7.58 3.59 6.24
N VAL A 107 6.73 2.63 5.84
CA VAL A 107 6.67 2.15 4.45
C VAL A 107 6.10 3.22 3.54
N ARG A 108 5.09 3.96 4.00
CA ARG A 108 4.47 5.05 3.22
C ARG A 108 5.43 6.21 3.01
N VAL A 109 6.14 6.62 4.06
CA VAL A 109 7.20 7.63 3.96
C VAL A 109 8.32 7.15 3.03
N ALA A 110 8.75 5.89 3.15
CA ALA A 110 9.76 5.32 2.26
C ALA A 110 9.33 5.35 0.78
N LEU A 111 8.07 5.03 0.46
CA LEU A 111 7.56 5.09 -0.90
C LEU A 111 7.48 6.53 -1.44
N LEU A 112 7.09 7.51 -0.61
CA LEU A 112 7.12 8.92 -1.01
C LEU A 112 8.56 9.38 -1.26
N ASP A 113 9.47 9.09 -0.33
CA ASP A 113 10.89 9.42 -0.46
C ASP A 113 11.49 8.80 -1.73
N MET A 114 11.14 7.55 -2.03
CA MET A 114 11.58 6.89 -3.26
C MET A 114 11.09 7.61 -4.51
N LYS A 115 9.84 8.11 -4.51
CA LYS A 115 9.29 8.89 -5.62
C LYS A 115 10.04 10.20 -5.82
N ILE A 116 10.28 10.95 -4.73
CA ILE A 116 11.01 12.21 -4.75
C ILE A 116 12.45 12.00 -5.26
N MET A 117 13.16 11.01 -4.72
CA MET A 117 14.55 10.73 -5.11
C MET A 117 14.66 10.22 -6.54
N SER A 118 13.70 9.41 -7.00
CA SER A 118 13.67 8.93 -8.39
C SER A 118 13.40 10.07 -9.36
N ALA A 119 12.49 11.01 -9.03
CA ALA A 119 12.23 12.19 -9.85
C ALA A 119 13.46 13.12 -9.90
N ALA A 120 14.12 13.35 -8.76
CA ALA A 120 15.34 14.14 -8.68
C ALA A 120 16.47 13.54 -9.53
N ALA A 121 16.68 12.22 -9.44
CA ALA A 121 17.65 11.49 -10.25
C ALA A 121 17.29 11.54 -11.75
N ALA A 122 16.02 11.35 -12.12
CA ALA A 122 15.56 11.44 -13.51
C ALA A 122 15.84 12.82 -14.12
N ASN A 123 15.56 13.89 -13.35
CA ASN A 123 15.89 15.25 -13.77
C ASN A 123 17.40 15.44 -13.90
N ALA A 124 18.21 14.88 -13.00
CA ALA A 124 19.66 14.96 -13.12
C ALA A 124 20.16 14.27 -14.41
N VAL A 125 19.64 13.08 -14.75
CA VAL A 125 19.94 12.39 -16.02
C VAL A 125 19.59 13.27 -17.21
N PHE A 126 18.42 13.93 -17.17
CA PHE A 126 17.97 14.83 -18.23
C PHE A 126 18.94 16.01 -18.41
N PHE A 127 19.31 16.70 -17.33
CA PHE A 127 20.26 17.81 -17.39
C PHE A 127 21.64 17.38 -17.87
N GLN A 128 22.13 16.21 -17.43
CA GLN A 128 23.41 15.68 -17.90
C GLN A 128 23.37 15.31 -19.39
N SER A 129 22.26 14.76 -19.88
CA SER A 129 22.09 14.42 -21.30
C SER A 129 21.97 15.64 -22.22
N THR A 130 21.62 16.80 -21.65
CA THR A 130 21.42 18.05 -22.40
C THR A 130 22.57 19.04 -22.23
N ALA A 131 23.48 18.83 -21.28
CA ALA A 131 24.66 19.67 -21.10
C ALA A 131 25.57 19.59 -22.32
N GLN A 132 25.98 20.74 -22.87
CA GLN A 132 27.03 20.79 -23.87
C GLN A 132 28.39 20.58 -23.18
N PRO A 133 29.30 19.75 -23.74
CA PRO A 133 30.63 19.61 -23.18
C PRO A 133 31.36 20.96 -23.27
N GLN A 134 32.04 21.36 -22.19
CA GLN A 134 32.71 22.67 -22.11
C GLN A 134 33.84 22.85 -23.14
N ASP A 135 34.41 21.75 -23.66
CA ASP A 135 35.58 21.75 -24.55
C ASP A 135 35.26 21.71 -26.04
N VAL A 136 33.98 21.75 -26.44
CA VAL A 136 33.63 21.76 -27.87
C VAL A 136 33.79 23.16 -28.42
N ASP A 137 34.79 23.36 -29.28
CA ASP A 137 34.95 24.60 -30.06
C ASP A 137 33.59 24.98 -30.68
N PRO A 138 33.05 26.18 -30.42
CA PRO A 138 31.76 26.61 -30.94
C PRO A 138 31.67 26.51 -32.47
N ARG A 139 32.81 26.51 -33.18
CA ARG A 139 32.88 26.32 -34.64
C ARG A 139 32.67 24.87 -35.09
N CYS A 140 32.89 23.90 -34.20
CA CYS A 140 32.74 22.47 -34.46
C CYS A 140 31.44 21.88 -33.89
N ALA A 141 30.62 22.68 -33.21
CA ALA A 141 29.31 22.25 -32.75
C ALA A 141 28.41 21.96 -33.96
N LYS A 142 28.27 20.68 -34.31
CA LYS A 142 27.28 20.27 -35.32
C LYS A 142 25.92 20.77 -34.85
N PRO A 143 25.15 21.52 -35.67
CA PRO A 143 23.84 21.99 -35.28
C PRO A 143 23.01 20.76 -34.95
N GLN A 144 22.79 20.52 -33.66
CA GLN A 144 21.87 19.49 -33.23
C GLN A 144 20.47 20.01 -33.50
N ASP A 145 19.70 19.25 -34.26
CA ASP A 145 18.29 19.52 -34.41
C ASP A 145 17.66 19.56 -33.02
N MET A 146 17.13 20.72 -32.65
CA MET A 146 16.49 20.95 -31.34
C MET A 146 15.44 19.86 -31.06
N LEU A 147 14.79 19.34 -32.11
CA LEU A 147 13.83 18.26 -32.03
C LEU A 147 14.44 16.94 -31.53
N ILE A 148 15.62 16.53 -32.02
CA ILE A 148 16.27 15.29 -31.56
C ILE A 148 16.57 15.40 -30.07
N ARG A 149 17.10 16.55 -29.63
CA ARG A 149 17.38 16.81 -28.21
C ARG A 149 16.13 16.72 -27.36
N VAL A 150 15.04 17.36 -27.77
CA VAL A 150 13.75 17.32 -27.06
C VAL A 150 13.21 15.89 -27.01
N VAL A 151 13.23 15.15 -28.12
CA VAL A 151 12.70 13.77 -28.20
C VAL A 151 13.52 12.81 -27.33
N THR A 152 14.85 12.87 -27.38
CA THR A 152 15.70 12.02 -26.54
C THR A 152 15.47 12.31 -25.07
N ALA A 153 15.43 13.59 -24.71
CA ALA A 153 15.29 14.00 -23.32
C ALA A 153 13.88 13.67 -22.77
N PHE A 154 12.83 13.84 -23.60
CA PHE A 154 11.48 13.37 -23.30
C PHE A 154 11.42 11.85 -23.13
N THR A 155 12.04 11.08 -24.04
CA THR A 155 12.03 9.62 -23.99
C THR A 155 12.72 9.09 -22.74
N VAL A 156 13.90 9.63 -22.40
CA VAL A 156 14.61 9.26 -21.18
C VAL A 156 13.78 9.62 -19.95
N GLY A 157 13.20 10.83 -19.90
CA GLY A 157 12.33 11.26 -18.81
C GLY A 157 11.13 10.33 -18.60
N VAL A 158 10.42 9.96 -19.68
CA VAL A 158 9.28 9.03 -19.63
C VAL A 158 9.71 7.64 -19.17
N VAL A 159 10.79 7.08 -19.73
CA VAL A 159 11.28 5.74 -19.36
C VAL A 159 11.69 5.71 -17.89
N THR A 160 12.41 6.72 -17.39
CA THR A 160 12.81 6.78 -15.98
C THR A 160 11.62 6.98 -15.05
N ALA A 161 10.64 7.81 -15.42
CA ALA A 161 9.42 8.00 -14.63
C ALA A 161 8.62 6.68 -14.52
N LEU A 162 8.43 5.99 -15.65
CA LEU A 162 7.75 4.69 -15.68
C LEU A 162 8.50 3.65 -14.84
N LEU A 163 9.84 3.63 -14.90
CA LEU A 163 10.64 2.70 -14.09
C LEU A 163 10.47 2.96 -12.58
N GLY A 164 10.47 4.23 -12.18
CA GLY A 164 10.19 4.63 -10.79
C GLY A 164 8.80 4.19 -10.33
N ASP A 165 7.76 4.45 -11.14
CA ASP A 165 6.39 4.06 -10.83
C ASP A 165 6.20 2.54 -10.77
N VAL A 166 6.81 1.79 -11.71
CA VAL A 166 6.81 0.32 -11.68
C VAL A 166 7.45 -0.20 -10.40
N LEU A 167 8.57 0.38 -9.97
CA LEU A 167 9.22 -0.03 -8.72
C LEU A 167 8.34 0.26 -7.49
N ILE A 168 7.67 1.41 -7.46
CA ILE A 168 6.70 1.75 -6.41
C ILE A 168 5.58 0.71 -6.37
N VAL A 169 5.00 0.36 -7.53
CA VAL A 169 3.93 -0.65 -7.63
C VAL A 169 4.41 -2.02 -7.15
N VAL A 170 5.60 -2.46 -7.56
CA VAL A 170 6.18 -3.72 -7.10
C VAL A 170 6.35 -3.73 -5.58
N LEU A 171 6.87 -2.66 -4.99
CA LEU A 171 7.03 -2.54 -3.54
C LEU A 171 5.69 -2.50 -2.79
N LEU A 172 4.67 -1.85 -3.36
CA LEU A 172 3.30 -1.86 -2.83
C LEU A 172 2.70 -3.27 -2.85
N LEU A 173 2.90 -4.02 -3.95
CA LEU A 173 2.44 -5.41 -4.06
C LEU A 173 3.13 -6.33 -3.05
N ILE A 174 4.43 -6.14 -2.82
CA ILE A 174 5.18 -6.88 -1.78
C ILE A 174 4.61 -6.60 -0.38
N GLN A 175 4.27 -5.33 -0.10
CA GLN A 175 3.75 -4.90 1.20
C GLN A 175 2.28 -5.22 1.43
N ARG A 176 1.51 -5.49 0.37
CA ARG A 176 0.09 -5.77 0.46
C ARG A 176 -0.18 -6.94 1.40
N ARG A 177 -0.81 -6.65 2.55
CA ARG A 177 -1.26 -7.66 3.51
C ARG A 177 -2.67 -8.10 3.13
N ARG A 178 -2.84 -9.37 2.79
CA ARG A 178 -4.17 -9.97 2.68
C ARG A 178 -4.67 -10.28 4.09
N VAL A 179 -5.79 -9.67 4.48
CA VAL A 179 -6.55 -10.12 5.65
C VAL A 179 -7.18 -11.45 5.28
N VAL A 180 -6.88 -12.47 6.07
CA VAL A 180 -7.48 -13.79 5.93
C VAL A 180 -8.32 -13.95 7.17
N GLU A 181 -9.64 -13.84 7.01
CA GLU A 181 -10.58 -14.12 8.09
C GLU A 181 -10.69 -15.64 8.24
N ARG A 182 -10.52 -16.11 9.47
CA ARG A 182 -10.67 -17.50 9.88
C ARG A 182 -11.30 -17.51 11.26
N GLU A 183 -12.29 -18.37 11.45
CA GLU A 183 -12.98 -18.54 12.73
C GLU A 183 -12.01 -19.05 13.80
N GLU A 184 -11.09 -19.95 13.45
CA GLU A 184 -10.10 -20.51 14.38
C GLU A 184 -8.68 -20.43 13.81
N TRP A 185 -7.75 -19.90 14.62
CA TRP A 185 -6.33 -19.83 14.30
C TRP A 185 -5.54 -20.85 15.11
N THR A 186 -4.87 -21.79 14.43
CA THR A 186 -3.91 -22.65 15.10
C THR A 186 -2.58 -21.92 15.34
N PRO A 187 -1.86 -22.19 16.44
CA PRO A 187 -0.61 -21.49 16.77
C PRO A 187 0.47 -21.64 15.67
N ALA A 188 0.48 -22.78 14.97
CA ALA A 188 1.37 -23.03 13.84
C ALA A 188 1.07 -22.11 12.64
N GLN A 189 -0.20 -21.80 12.38
CA GLN A 189 -0.59 -20.90 11.28
C GLN A 189 -0.20 -19.45 11.60
N ILE A 190 -0.36 -19.02 12.86
CA ILE A 190 0.03 -17.69 13.31
C ILE A 190 1.54 -17.49 13.13
N SER A 191 2.37 -18.46 13.54
CA SER A 191 3.83 -18.35 13.41
C SER A 191 4.28 -18.34 11.94
N GLN A 192 3.65 -19.16 11.08
CA GLN A 192 3.93 -19.15 9.64
C GLN A 192 3.54 -17.82 8.99
N GLN A 193 2.40 -17.25 9.36
CA GLN A 193 1.95 -15.95 8.83
C GLN A 193 2.87 -14.82 9.28
N ARG A 194 3.28 -14.80 10.56
CA ARG A 194 4.27 -13.84 11.07
C ARG A 194 5.59 -13.94 10.29
N ARG A 195 6.09 -15.16 10.03
CA ARG A 195 7.31 -15.38 9.25
C ARG A 195 7.17 -14.86 7.82
N ARG A 196 6.03 -15.09 7.16
CA ARG A 196 5.75 -14.54 5.81
C ARG A 196 5.75 -13.02 5.79
N TRP A 197 5.14 -12.38 6.78
CA TRP A 197 5.12 -10.92 6.89
C TRP A 197 6.50 -10.34 7.18
N PHE A 198 7.29 -11.02 8.01
CA PHE A 198 8.68 -10.66 8.27
C PHE A 198 9.50 -10.68 6.98
N TRP A 199 9.44 -11.78 6.22
CA TRP A 199 10.16 -11.89 4.95
C TRP A 199 9.76 -10.82 3.92
N ARG A 200 8.46 -10.49 3.81
CA ARG A 200 8.01 -9.40 2.93
C ARG A 200 8.56 -8.04 3.35
N ARG A 201 8.63 -7.78 4.65
CA ARG A 201 9.25 -6.56 5.19
C ARG A 201 10.74 -6.52 4.86
N CYS A 202 11.47 -7.61 5.09
CA CYS A 202 12.88 -7.70 4.73
C CYS A 202 13.10 -7.49 3.23
N LEU A 203 12.28 -8.11 2.38
CA LEU A 203 12.36 -7.96 0.92
C LEU A 203 12.13 -6.52 0.48
N PHE A 204 11.12 -5.84 1.03
CA PHE A 204 10.87 -4.44 0.74
C PHE A 204 12.09 -3.56 1.05
N TRP A 205 12.67 -3.69 2.24
CA TRP A 205 13.84 -2.89 2.61
C TRP A 205 15.09 -3.27 1.81
N ALA A 206 15.25 -4.55 1.49
CA ALA A 206 16.34 -5.02 0.64
C ALA A 206 16.29 -4.46 -0.78
N ILE A 207 15.11 -4.08 -1.29
CA ILE A 207 14.96 -3.43 -2.60
C ILE A 207 15.05 -1.91 -2.47
N TRP A 208 14.36 -1.34 -1.48
CA TRP A 208 14.29 0.11 -1.28
C TRP A 208 15.64 0.74 -0.92
N ILE A 209 16.43 0.12 -0.02
CA ILE A 209 17.71 0.69 0.42
C ILE A 209 18.70 0.82 -0.74
N PRO A 210 19.01 -0.24 -1.52
CA PRO A 210 19.93 -0.11 -2.65
C PRO A 210 19.46 0.90 -3.69
N HIS A 211 18.17 0.91 -4.02
CA HIS A 211 17.60 1.89 -4.96
C HIS A 211 17.83 3.32 -4.48
N LYS A 212 17.50 3.61 -3.22
CA LYS A 212 17.75 4.91 -2.60
C LYS A 212 19.23 5.28 -2.64
N CYS A 213 20.12 4.35 -2.28
CA CYS A 213 21.56 4.59 -2.33
C CYS A 213 22.04 4.96 -3.74
N VAL A 214 21.57 4.23 -4.77
CA VAL A 214 21.90 4.54 -6.17
C VAL A 214 21.40 5.93 -6.57
N CYS A 215 20.16 6.29 -6.23
CA CYS A 215 19.63 7.64 -6.51
C CYS A 215 20.44 8.74 -5.84
N VAL A 216 20.77 8.58 -4.54
CA VAL A 216 21.56 9.57 -3.79
C VAL A 216 22.97 9.70 -4.35
N LEU A 217 23.65 8.59 -4.63
CA LEU A 217 24.99 8.60 -5.23
C LEU A 217 24.95 9.29 -6.60
N TYR A 218 23.96 8.97 -7.44
CA TYR A 218 23.82 9.56 -8.76
C TYR A 218 23.61 11.09 -8.68
N VAL A 219 22.69 11.55 -7.84
CA VAL A 219 22.46 12.99 -7.62
C VAL A 219 23.71 13.67 -7.06
N SER A 220 24.44 13.00 -6.16
CA SER A 220 25.69 13.55 -5.60
C SER A 220 26.78 13.71 -6.66
N VAL A 221 26.97 12.69 -7.52
CA VAL A 221 27.92 12.75 -8.65
C VAL A 221 27.52 13.82 -9.65
N PHE A 222 26.22 13.94 -9.95
CA PHE A 222 25.70 15.03 -10.78
C PHE A 222 26.05 16.39 -10.20
N LEU A 223 25.72 16.63 -8.92
CA LEU A 223 26.00 17.91 -8.25
C LEU A 223 27.50 18.22 -8.18
N ALA A 224 28.36 17.21 -8.06
CA ALA A 224 29.80 17.39 -8.09
C ALA A 224 30.35 17.73 -9.48
N SER A 225 29.62 17.39 -10.55
CA SER A 225 30.07 17.53 -11.94
C SER A 225 29.52 18.77 -12.65
N VAL A 226 28.42 19.35 -12.16
CA VAL A 226 27.75 20.48 -12.82
C VAL A 226 28.16 21.82 -12.27
N THR A 227 28.00 22.87 -13.09
CA THR A 227 28.18 24.25 -12.64
C THR A 227 27.08 24.65 -11.65
N LEU A 228 27.33 25.65 -10.80
CA LEU A 228 26.35 26.16 -9.84
C LEU A 228 25.05 26.64 -10.53
N LEU A 229 25.16 27.23 -11.72
CA LEU A 229 24.02 27.71 -12.49
C LEU A 229 23.12 26.56 -12.96
N ASP A 230 23.71 25.46 -13.41
CA ASP A 230 22.97 24.28 -13.85
C ASP A 230 22.35 23.52 -12.67
N ALA A 231 23.04 23.49 -11.53
CA ALA A 231 22.49 22.93 -10.28
C ALA A 231 21.24 23.70 -9.83
N GLN A 232 21.25 25.03 -9.91
CA GLN A 232 20.07 25.84 -9.59
C GLN A 232 18.89 25.55 -10.53
N LYS A 233 19.14 25.51 -11.85
CA LYS A 233 18.10 25.17 -12.84
C LYS A 233 17.55 23.76 -12.63
N TRP A 234 18.40 22.81 -12.27
CA TRP A 234 17.99 21.45 -11.93
C TRP A 234 17.10 21.43 -10.68
N LEU A 235 17.46 22.20 -9.65
CA LEU A 235 16.67 22.30 -8.42
C LEU A 235 15.31 22.95 -8.69
N GLU A 236 15.26 24.03 -9.47
CA GLU A 236 14.03 24.70 -9.90
C GLU A 236 13.14 23.73 -10.70
N SER A 237 13.69 23.02 -11.67
CA SER A 237 12.97 22.00 -12.45
C SER A 237 12.43 20.86 -11.57
N THR A 238 13.21 20.41 -10.60
CA THR A 238 12.81 19.38 -9.64
C THR A 238 11.70 19.88 -8.72
N ALA A 239 11.79 21.11 -8.22
CA ALA A 239 10.74 21.73 -7.41
C ALA A 239 9.43 21.87 -8.20
N VAL A 240 9.48 22.32 -9.46
CA VAL A 240 8.30 22.40 -10.35
C VAL A 240 7.70 21.02 -10.60
N SER A 241 8.54 20.01 -10.86
CA SER A 241 8.09 18.62 -11.06
C SER A 241 7.40 18.06 -9.82
N LEU A 242 7.93 18.33 -8.63
CA LEU A 242 7.30 17.94 -7.36
C LEU A 242 5.98 18.67 -7.13
N LEU A 243 5.90 19.95 -7.47
CA LEU A 243 4.66 20.73 -7.37
C LEU A 243 3.60 20.19 -8.33
N GLN A 244 3.98 19.84 -9.55
CA GLN A 244 3.09 19.20 -10.51
C GLN A 244 2.59 17.84 -10.00
N ASP A 245 3.47 17.04 -9.42
CA ASP A 245 3.10 15.74 -8.86
C ASP A 245 2.21 15.84 -7.61
N CYS A 246 2.41 16.87 -6.79
CA CYS A 246 1.64 17.07 -5.56
C CYS A 246 0.29 17.73 -5.80
N PHE A 247 0.19 18.66 -6.76
CA PHE A 247 -1.03 19.47 -6.97
C PHE A 247 -1.65 19.24 -8.33
N LEU A 248 -0.88 19.36 -9.41
CA LEU A 248 -1.43 19.34 -10.76
C LEU A 248 -2.00 17.96 -11.12
N LYS A 249 -1.25 16.88 -10.88
CA LYS A 249 -1.70 15.51 -11.15
C LYS A 249 -3.00 15.16 -10.39
N PRO A 250 -3.08 15.28 -9.04
CA PRO A 250 -4.32 14.97 -8.34
C PRO A 250 -5.47 15.90 -8.73
N PHE A 251 -5.19 17.17 -9.05
CA PHE A 251 -6.21 18.09 -9.58
C PHE A 251 -6.74 17.62 -10.94
N CYS A 252 -5.87 17.25 -11.88
CA CYS A 252 -6.28 16.74 -13.19
C CYS A 252 -7.10 15.45 -13.07
N VAL A 253 -6.68 14.51 -12.21
CA VAL A 253 -7.44 13.27 -11.96
C VAL A 253 -8.79 13.59 -11.30
N ALA A 254 -8.84 14.50 -10.32
CA ALA A 254 -10.08 14.95 -9.69
C ALA A 254 -11.02 15.61 -10.70
N ALA A 255 -10.48 16.46 -11.58
CA ALA A 255 -11.22 17.12 -12.64
C ALA A 255 -11.82 16.11 -13.62
N LEU A 256 -11.01 15.16 -14.09
CA LEU A 256 -11.46 14.10 -14.99
C LEU A 256 -12.57 13.25 -14.36
N LEU A 257 -12.36 12.76 -13.13
CA LEU A 257 -13.36 11.98 -12.40
C LEU A 257 -14.63 12.79 -12.10
N GLY A 258 -14.48 14.08 -11.77
CA GLY A 258 -15.61 15.00 -11.55
C GLY A 258 -16.43 15.25 -12.82
N ILE A 259 -15.78 15.38 -13.98
CA ILE A 259 -16.46 15.51 -15.28
C ILE A 259 -17.15 14.19 -15.66
N LEU A 260 -16.45 13.06 -15.57
CA LEU A 260 -17.00 11.74 -15.91
C LEU A 260 -18.19 11.39 -15.02
N SER A 261 -18.09 11.60 -13.71
CA SER A 261 -19.22 11.40 -12.79
C SER A 261 -20.39 12.34 -13.08
N SER A 262 -20.13 13.59 -13.48
CA SER A 262 -21.18 14.53 -13.84
C SER A 262 -21.90 14.16 -15.12
N LEU A 263 -21.15 13.72 -16.14
CA LEU A 263 -21.72 13.18 -17.37
C LEU A 263 -22.53 11.91 -17.09
N PHE A 264 -21.98 10.99 -16.30
CA PHE A 264 -22.65 9.76 -15.92
C PHE A 264 -23.98 10.01 -15.19
N LEU A 265 -23.99 10.93 -14.22
CA LEU A 265 -25.21 11.29 -13.48
C LEU A 265 -26.22 12.05 -14.32
N ALA A 266 -25.77 12.84 -15.31
CA ALA A 266 -26.66 13.53 -16.25
C ALA A 266 -27.30 12.54 -17.25
N CYS A 267 -26.54 11.54 -17.71
CA CYS A 267 -27.03 10.54 -18.66
C CYS A 267 -27.89 9.45 -18.00
N MET A 268 -27.68 9.16 -16.72
CA MET A 268 -28.33 8.05 -16.01
C MET A 268 -28.98 8.49 -14.69
N PRO A 269 -30.04 9.32 -14.72
CA PRO A 269 -30.70 9.79 -13.51
C PRO A 269 -31.26 8.65 -12.64
N ARG A 270 -31.69 7.54 -13.27
CA ARG A 270 -32.18 6.34 -12.57
C ARG A 270 -31.12 5.68 -11.68
N VAL A 271 -29.85 5.74 -12.06
CA VAL A 271 -28.75 5.17 -11.25
C VAL A 271 -28.55 6.00 -9.99
N LYS A 272 -28.69 7.33 -10.08
CA LYS A 272 -28.63 8.22 -8.91
C LYS A 272 -29.71 7.88 -7.88
N GLU A 273 -30.95 7.69 -8.34
CA GLU A 273 -32.07 7.31 -7.47
C GLU A 273 -31.87 5.92 -6.85
N LYS A 274 -31.41 4.96 -7.65
CA LYS A 274 -31.14 3.60 -7.17
C LYS A 274 -30.04 3.56 -6.10
N VAL A 275 -28.90 4.21 -6.35
CA VAL A 275 -27.79 4.31 -5.38
C VAL A 275 -28.28 5.00 -4.11
N ARG A 276 -29.03 6.11 -4.22
CA ARG A 276 -29.58 6.78 -3.04
C ARG A 276 -30.53 5.89 -2.24
N ALA A 277 -31.39 5.12 -2.93
CA ALA A 277 -32.35 4.23 -2.28
C ALA A 277 -31.70 3.00 -1.65
N GLU A 278 -30.66 2.44 -2.25
CA GLU A 278 -29.90 1.32 -1.67
C GLU A 278 -29.18 1.75 -0.39
N TRP A 279 -28.61 2.96 -0.37
CA TRP A 279 -27.87 3.47 0.78
C TRP A 279 -28.78 3.86 1.95
N LEU A 280 -29.95 4.45 1.70
CA LEU A 280 -30.93 4.76 2.76
C LEU A 280 -31.48 3.51 3.44
N LYS A 281 -31.60 2.39 2.71
CA LYS A 281 -32.08 1.12 3.27
C LYS A 281 -31.09 0.47 4.22
N GLU A 282 -29.79 0.66 3.98
CA GLU A 282 -28.74 0.09 4.82
C GLU A 282 -28.71 0.80 6.19
N GLU A 283 -28.93 2.11 6.22
CA GLU A 283 -29.07 2.92 7.44
C GLU A 283 -30.29 2.46 8.27
N GLU A 284 -31.45 2.29 7.64
CA GLU A 284 -32.66 1.80 8.33
C GLU A 284 -32.47 0.36 8.88
N ALA A 285 -31.73 -0.50 8.17
CA ALA A 285 -31.45 -1.87 8.57
C ALA A 285 -30.46 -1.95 9.74
N GLU A 286 -29.46 -1.06 9.81
CA GLU A 286 -28.55 -0.97 10.96
C GLU A 286 -29.29 -0.44 12.20
N GLU A 287 -30.11 0.61 12.06
CA GLU A 287 -30.89 1.15 13.19
C GLU A 287 -31.88 0.12 13.77
N HIS A 288 -32.52 -0.69 12.92
CA HIS A 288 -33.48 -1.70 13.37
C HIS A 288 -32.83 -3.05 13.74
N GLY A 289 -31.62 -3.33 13.26
CA GLY A 289 -30.88 -4.55 13.53
C GLY A 289 -30.19 -4.58 14.90
N GLU A 290 -29.91 -3.42 15.51
CA GLU A 290 -29.26 -3.36 16.82
C GLU A 290 -30.22 -3.61 18.01
N GLU A 291 -31.53 -3.74 17.77
CA GLU A 291 -32.51 -4.16 18.79
C GLU A 291 -32.67 -5.70 18.88
N VAL A 292 -31.82 -6.47 18.19
CA VAL A 292 -31.70 -7.92 18.46
C VAL A 292 -30.86 -8.10 19.72
N SER A 293 -31.55 -8.03 20.86
CA SER A 293 -31.23 -8.62 22.16
C SER A 293 -29.76 -9.04 22.27
N LYS A 294 -28.87 -8.10 22.64
CA LYS A 294 -27.58 -8.46 23.24
C LYS A 294 -27.93 -9.43 24.37
N PRO A 295 -27.64 -10.75 24.27
CA PRO A 295 -27.89 -11.64 25.38
C PRO A 295 -27.13 -11.04 26.56
N ASN A 296 -27.83 -10.83 27.67
CA ASN A 296 -27.28 -10.29 28.91
C ASN A 296 -26.11 -11.18 29.37
N MET A 297 -24.91 -10.96 28.82
CA MET A 297 -23.67 -11.64 29.16
C MET A 297 -23.07 -11.02 30.43
N TYR A 298 -23.96 -10.72 31.38
CA TYR A 298 -23.69 -10.39 32.77
C TYR A 298 -24.83 -10.98 33.62
N THR A 299 -25.08 -12.29 33.47
CA THR A 299 -25.89 -13.02 34.45
C THR A 299 -25.01 -14.08 35.12
N THR A 300 -24.73 -13.82 36.40
CA THR A 300 -24.20 -14.71 37.43
C THR A 300 -22.78 -15.26 37.24
N ALA A 301 -21.82 -14.51 37.79
CA ALA A 301 -20.67 -15.13 38.45
C ALA A 301 -21.21 -15.98 39.62
N ASP A 302 -21.29 -17.30 39.38
CA ASP A 302 -21.42 -18.32 40.40
C ASP A 302 -20.20 -18.19 41.33
N THR A 303 -20.45 -17.69 42.54
CA THR A 303 -19.45 -17.61 43.61
C THR A 303 -19.27 -19.02 44.15
N ARG A 304 -18.47 -19.82 43.46
CA ARG A 304 -17.92 -21.04 44.07
C ARG A 304 -16.77 -20.63 44.97
N VAL A 305 -17.11 -20.58 46.25
CA VAL A 305 -16.20 -20.79 47.37
C VAL A 305 -15.34 -22.02 47.03
N PHE A 306 -14.09 -21.77 46.63
CA PHE A 306 -13.09 -22.80 46.50
C PHE A 306 -12.33 -22.83 47.82
N ASP A 307 -12.62 -23.85 48.59
CA ASP A 307 -12.01 -24.16 49.88
C ASP A 307 -10.48 -24.30 49.72
N ASP A 308 -9.77 -23.67 50.65
CA ASP A 308 -8.37 -23.88 50.94
C ASP A 308 -8.12 -25.36 51.26
N SER A 309 -7.19 -26.01 50.54
CA SER A 309 -6.33 -27.06 51.10
C SER A 309 -5.21 -27.46 50.13
N ASP A 310 -4.05 -26.88 50.41
CA ASP A 310 -2.83 -27.62 50.71
C ASP A 310 -1.87 -28.06 49.58
N SER A 311 -0.59 -27.83 49.87
CA SER A 311 0.63 -28.47 49.36
C SER A 311 1.25 -28.05 48.01
N SER A 312 2.23 -27.14 48.12
CA SER A 312 3.67 -27.41 47.87
C SER A 312 4.37 -26.46 46.89
N PRO A 313 5.57 -25.95 47.25
CA PRO A 313 6.27 -24.89 46.52
C PRO A 313 7.30 -25.44 45.51
N GLU A 314 7.87 -24.51 44.74
CA GLU A 314 9.08 -24.62 43.90
C GLU A 314 8.88 -25.13 42.47
N ASP A 315 8.68 -24.19 41.53
CA ASP A 315 9.65 -23.95 40.45
C ASP A 315 9.26 -22.67 39.69
N ALA A 316 9.88 -21.57 40.12
CA ALA A 316 9.81 -20.27 39.46
C ALA A 316 10.68 -20.29 38.19
N ILE A 317 10.05 -20.36 37.03
CA ILE A 317 10.66 -19.91 35.77
C ILE A 317 10.20 -18.46 35.55
N GLU A 318 11.08 -17.56 35.94
CA GLU A 318 11.01 -16.12 35.70
C GLU A 318 11.08 -15.84 34.18
N VAL A 319 9.92 -15.76 33.54
CA VAL A 319 9.83 -15.20 32.18
C VAL A 319 9.88 -13.68 32.31
N GLN A 320 11.08 -13.13 32.10
CA GLN A 320 11.32 -11.70 32.00
C GLN A 320 10.38 -11.08 30.95
N SER A 321 9.37 -10.39 31.48
CA SER A 321 8.58 -9.36 30.85
C SER A 321 9.52 -8.29 30.27
N VAL A 322 9.81 -8.39 28.98
CA VAL A 322 10.45 -7.29 28.25
C VAL A 322 9.39 -6.22 28.04
N ALA A 323 9.54 -5.15 28.82
CA ALA A 323 8.75 -3.93 28.81
C ALA A 323 8.42 -3.47 27.37
N SER A 324 7.12 -3.50 27.05
CA SER A 324 6.55 -2.70 25.97
C SER A 324 6.86 -1.23 26.25
N HIS A 325 7.76 -0.66 25.46
CA HIS A 325 7.93 0.78 25.38
C HIS A 325 6.62 1.39 24.85
N ASP A 326 5.90 2.01 25.78
CA ASP A 326 4.73 2.83 25.59
C ASP A 326 5.11 4.07 24.75
N VAL A 327 4.95 3.97 23.42
CA VAL A 327 5.03 5.13 22.53
C VAL A 327 3.65 5.74 22.46
N ARG A 328 3.42 6.62 23.43
CA ARG A 328 2.42 7.68 23.51
C ARG A 328 1.98 8.17 22.12
N ALA A 329 0.90 7.61 21.60
CA ALA A 329 0.19 8.14 20.44
C ALA A 329 -0.48 9.45 20.87
N ARG A 330 0.15 10.58 20.56
CA ARG A 330 -0.47 11.89 20.74
C ARG A 330 -1.71 11.98 19.85
N GLU A 331 -2.83 12.25 20.49
CA GLU A 331 -4.08 12.68 19.90
C GLU A 331 -3.84 13.83 18.91
N PHE A 332 -4.16 13.58 17.65
CA PHE A 332 -4.37 14.61 16.64
C PHE A 332 -5.82 14.47 16.18
N CYS A 333 -6.76 14.91 17.02
CA CYS A 333 -8.10 15.25 16.56
C CYS A 333 -8.01 16.57 15.80
N ALA A 334 -7.87 16.49 14.48
CA ALA A 334 -8.07 17.63 13.61
C ALA A 334 -9.54 18.04 13.69
N VAL A 335 -9.79 19.17 14.34
CA VAL A 335 -11.07 19.88 14.35
C VAL A 335 -11.43 20.26 12.90
N LEU A 336 -12.47 19.65 12.35
CA LEU A 336 -13.13 20.15 11.14
C LEU A 336 -14.08 21.28 11.56
N PRO A 337 -13.98 22.49 10.99
CA PRO A 337 -14.94 23.55 11.24
C PRO A 337 -16.22 23.29 10.44
N GLY A 338 -17.38 23.17 11.10
CA GLY A 338 -18.67 23.30 10.43
C GLY A 338 -19.79 22.33 10.78
N ALA A 339 -19.87 21.80 12.01
CA ALA A 339 -21.13 21.22 12.47
C ALA A 339 -22.08 22.36 12.92
N PRO A 340 -23.31 22.45 12.36
CA PRO A 340 -24.31 23.39 12.86
C PRO A 340 -24.73 22.99 14.27
N GLN A 341 -24.62 23.93 15.23
CA GLN A 341 -25.20 23.75 16.56
C GLN A 341 -26.73 23.82 16.45
N GLU A 342 -27.40 22.69 16.65
CA GLU A 342 -28.83 22.69 16.98
C GLU A 342 -29.01 23.35 18.36
N ASN A 343 -29.59 24.55 18.35
CA ASN A 343 -30.05 25.22 19.55
C ASN A 343 -31.27 24.47 20.11
N VAL A 344 -31.04 23.62 21.11
CA VAL A 344 -32.10 23.14 21.99
C VAL A 344 -32.47 24.28 22.94
N THR A 345 -33.46 25.08 22.56
CA THR A 345 -34.15 25.97 23.49
C THR A 345 -34.96 25.13 24.47
N SER A 346 -34.39 24.94 25.66
CA SER A 346 -35.08 24.45 26.85
C SER A 346 -36.11 25.49 27.28
N ALA A 347 -37.38 25.11 27.25
CA ALA A 347 -38.46 25.84 27.90
C ALA A 347 -38.26 25.79 29.41
N LYS A 348 -38.16 26.97 30.03
CA LYS A 348 -38.47 27.19 31.43
C LYS A 348 -39.30 28.47 31.55
N ASP A 349 -40.42 28.29 32.23
CA ASP A 349 -41.39 29.24 32.80
C ASP A 349 -42.35 29.97 31.85
#